data_AF-A0A1Q5BPY3-F1
#
_entry.id   AF-A0A1Q5BPY3-F1
#
_cell.length_a   1.000
_cell.length_b   1.000
_cell.length_c   1.000
_cell.angle_alpha   90.00
_cell.angle_beta   90.00
_cell.angle_gamma   90.00
#
_symmetry.space_group_name_H-M   'P 1'
#
loop_
_entity.id
_entity.type
_entity.pdbx_description
1 polymer ?
#
loop_
_entity_poly.entity_id
_entity_poly.type
_entity_poly.pdbx_seq_one_letter_code
_entity_poly.pdbx_strand_id
1 'polypeptide(L)'
;MDMEKSPRSWIYVFDIEESATVTPNRLSLWRVIGTDAATLSHFALDVAPEAALDGGSVDRLRQQIAIRLAKYLPELRPPRPTGRKAAAT
;
A
#
# COMPACT_ATOMS: atom_id res chain seq x y z
N MET A 1 19.51 32.71 -10.90
CA MET A 1 19.41 32.82 -9.44
C MET A 1 18.54 31.67 -8.99
N ASP A 2 19.18 30.60 -8.55
CA ASP A 2 18.53 29.35 -8.15
C ASP A 2 17.78 29.54 -6.83
N MET A 3 16.49 29.86 -6.93
CA MET A 3 15.52 29.77 -5.83
C MET A 3 14.84 28.39 -5.76
N GLU A 4 15.38 27.41 -6.48
CA GLU A 4 15.12 25.99 -6.30
C GLU A 4 15.93 25.54 -5.07
N LYS A 5 15.39 24.95 -4.00
CA LYS A 5 14.22 24.10 -3.90
C LYS A 5 13.98 23.84 -2.41
N SER A 6 13.83 24.90 -1.61
CA SER A 6 13.52 24.70 -0.18
C SER A 6 12.08 24.17 -0.06
N PRO A 7 11.84 23.04 0.62
CA PRO A 7 10.50 22.50 0.76
C PRO A 7 9.61 23.51 1.50
N ARG A 8 8.47 23.85 0.89
CA ARG A 8 7.51 24.83 1.45
C ARG A 8 6.66 24.22 2.57
N SER A 9 6.60 22.89 2.63
CA SER A 9 5.82 22.14 3.61
C SER A 9 6.66 21.01 4.22
N TRP A 10 6.34 20.65 5.46
CA TRP A 10 7.08 19.64 6.22
C TRP A 10 6.13 18.62 6.84
N ILE A 11 6.53 17.35 6.80
CA ILE A 11 5.86 16.25 7.50
C ILE A 11 6.82 15.76 8.57
N TYR A 12 6.40 15.85 9.84
CA TYR A 12 7.13 15.32 10.98
C TYR A 12 6.58 13.94 11.31
N VAL A 13 7.40 12.91 11.11
CA VAL A 13 7.06 11.54 11.48
C VAL A 13 7.72 11.26 12.81
N PHE A 14 6.92 11.01 13.83
CA PHE A 14 7.38 10.71 15.18
C PHE A 14 6.76 9.41 15.64
N ASP A 15 7.41 8.80 16.62
CA ASP A 15 6.95 7.61 17.31
C ASP A 15 6.93 7.86 18.82
N ILE A 16 6.25 7.01 19.58
CA ILE A 16 6.28 7.05 21.03
C ILE A 16 7.45 6.19 21.50
N GLU A 17 8.26 6.70 22.43
CA GLU A 17 9.30 5.90 23.07
C GLU A 17 8.65 4.90 24.04
N GLU A 18 8.23 3.74 23.52
CA GLU A 18 7.52 2.70 24.29
C GLU A 18 8.38 2.11 25.43
N SER A 19 9.70 2.12 25.28
CA SER A 19 10.65 1.67 26.30
C SER A 19 10.88 2.66 27.44
N ALA A 20 10.24 3.83 27.43
CA ALA A 20 10.44 4.85 28.45
C ALA A 20 9.94 4.38 29.82
N THR A 21 10.76 4.54 30.85
CA THR A 21 10.43 4.22 32.24
C THR A 21 9.79 5.38 33.00
N VAL A 22 9.59 6.52 32.32
CA VAL A 22 9.04 7.76 32.89
C VAL A 22 7.78 8.16 32.13
N THR A 23 6.71 8.44 32.88
CA THR A 23 5.40 8.83 32.35
C THR A 23 5.21 10.34 32.41
N PRO A 24 4.68 10.98 31.34
CA PRO A 24 4.30 10.39 30.06
C PRO A 24 5.51 10.04 29.18
N ASN A 25 5.36 8.99 28.36
CA ASN A 25 6.36 8.61 27.37
C ASN A 25 6.63 9.76 26.40
N ARG A 26 7.90 9.94 26.02
CA ARG A 26 8.31 11.01 25.11
C ARG A 26 7.99 10.66 23.66
N LEU A 27 7.72 11.70 22.87
CA LEU A 27 7.67 11.58 21.41
C LEU A 27 9.11 11.62 20.87
N SER A 28 9.50 10.57 20.15
CA SER A 28 10.77 10.48 19.45
C SER A 28 10.57 10.85 17.98
N LEU A 29 11.20 11.94 17.54
CA LEU A 29 11.13 12.34 16.14
C LEU A 29 11.93 11.36 15.28
N TRP A 30 11.24 10.62 14.41
CA TRP A 30 11.85 9.59 13.58
C TRP A 30 12.36 10.15 12.25
N ARG A 31 11.55 10.96 11.57
CA ARG A 31 11.91 11.59 10.29
C ARG A 31 11.28 12.97 10.12
N VAL A 32 11.97 13.81 9.37
CA VAL A 32 11.45 15.08 8.86
C VAL A 32 11.49 15.03 7.35
N ILE A 33 10.33 15.12 6.71
CA ILE A 33 10.19 15.03 5.26
C ILE A 33 9.78 16.39 4.73
N GLY A 34 10.68 17.02 3.97
CA GLY A 34 10.36 18.23 3.22
C GLY A 34 9.64 17.86 1.92
N THR A 35 8.48 18.46 1.67
CA THR A 35 7.70 18.19 0.46
C THR A 35 6.91 19.43 0.04
N ASP A 36 6.24 19.34 -1.11
CA ASP A 36 5.26 20.29 -1.57
C ASP A 36 3.97 19.56 -1.99
N ALA A 37 2.87 20.30 -2.10
CA ALA A 37 1.56 19.72 -2.37
C ALA A 37 1.50 19.03 -3.74
N ALA A 38 2.17 19.57 -4.77
CA ALA A 38 2.14 19.01 -6.11
C ALA A 38 2.89 17.67 -6.16
N THR A 39 4.07 17.61 -5.54
CA THR A 39 4.86 16.39 -5.42
C THR A 39 4.10 15.30 -4.66
N LEU A 40 3.48 15.65 -3.52
CA LEU A 40 2.69 14.69 -2.74
C LEU A 40 1.49 14.16 -3.53
N SER A 41 0.75 15.05 -4.20
CA SER A 41 -0.40 14.67 -5.03
C SER A 41 -0.01 13.75 -6.18
N HIS A 42 1.09 14.04 -6.88
CA HIS A 42 1.57 13.23 -7.99
C HIS A 42 1.86 11.78 -7.56
N PHE A 43 2.60 11.59 -6.47
CA PHE A 43 2.91 10.25 -5.98
C PHE A 43 1.65 9.50 -5.49
N ALA A 44 0.71 10.21 -4.87
CA ALA A 44 -0.50 9.60 -4.34
C ALA A 44 -1.53 9.23 -5.41
N LEU A 45 -1.67 10.05 -6.45
CA LEU A 45 -2.78 9.97 -7.41
C LEU A 45 -2.37 9.44 -8.79
N ASP A 46 -1.10 9.53 -9.16
CA ASP A 46 -0.61 9.06 -10.45
C ASP A 46 0.27 7.81 -10.26
N VAL A 47 1.36 7.96 -9.51
CA VAL A 47 2.40 6.91 -9.40
C VAL A 47 1.89 5.66 -8.67
N ALA A 48 1.20 5.84 -7.53
CA ALA A 48 0.71 4.69 -6.76
C ALA A 48 -0.36 3.88 -7.52
N PRO A 49 -1.35 4.50 -8.19
CA PRO A 49 -2.28 3.76 -9.05
C PRO A 49 -1.63 3.08 -10.25
N GLU A 50 -0.70 3.74 -10.94
CA GLU A 50 0.03 3.12 -12.05
C GLU A 50 0.80 1.88 -11.60
N ALA A 51 1.53 1.97 -10.48
CA ALA A 51 2.24 0.83 -9.91
C ALA A 51 1.30 -0.34 -9.54
N ALA A 52 0.06 -0.04 -9.13
CA ALA A 52 -0.94 -1.07 -8.84
C ALA A 52 -1.45 -1.79 -10.09
N LEU A 53 -1.41 -1.15 -11.26
CA LEU A 53 -1.75 -1.78 -12.53
C LEU A 53 -0.67 -2.78 -12.96
N ASP A 54 0.61 -2.40 -12.82
CA ASP A 54 1.76 -3.24 -13.17
C ASP A 54 1.96 -4.41 -12.19
N GLY A 55 1.73 -4.19 -10.90
CA GLY A 55 1.97 -5.17 -9.83
C GLY A 55 0.86 -6.22 -9.63
N GLY A 56 -0.28 -6.06 -10.31
CA GLY A 56 -1.33 -7.07 -10.34
C GLY A 56 -2.68 -6.57 -9.83
N SER A 57 -3.63 -6.47 -10.76
CA SER A 57 -5.02 -6.19 -10.40
C SER A 57 -6.00 -6.79 -11.40
N VAL A 58 -5.70 -6.82 -12.70
CA VAL A 58 -6.69 -7.19 -13.72
C VAL A 58 -7.12 -8.67 -13.60
N ASP A 59 -6.18 -9.61 -13.51
CA ASP A 59 -6.53 -11.04 -13.42
C ASP A 59 -7.17 -11.40 -12.07
N ARG A 60 -6.69 -10.79 -10.98
CA ARG A 60 -7.32 -10.96 -9.66
C ARG A 60 -8.71 -10.37 -9.62
N LEU A 61 -8.92 -9.20 -10.22
CA LEU A 61 -10.23 -8.56 -10.33
C LEU A 61 -11.17 -9.42 -11.16
N ARG A 62 -10.71 -9.96 -12.29
CA ARG A 62 -11.48 -10.90 -13.11
C ARG A 62 -11.84 -12.17 -12.33
N GLN A 63 -10.90 -12.74 -11.59
CA GLN A 63 -11.17 -13.90 -10.71
C GLN A 63 -12.19 -13.56 -9.62
N GLN A 64 -12.08 -12.39 -8.99
CA GLN A 64 -13.03 -11.92 -7.99
C GLN A 64 -14.44 -11.72 -8.58
N ILE A 65 -14.53 -11.16 -9.80
CA ILE A 65 -15.80 -11.03 -10.52
C ILE A 65 -16.39 -12.42 -10.79
N ALA A 66 -15.60 -13.36 -11.30
CA ALA A 66 -16.05 -14.73 -11.55
C ALA A 66 -16.53 -15.43 -10.27
N ILE A 67 -15.81 -15.30 -9.16
CA ILE A 67 -16.20 -15.86 -7.85
C ILE A 67 -17.54 -15.27 -7.38
N ARG A 68 -17.73 -13.95 -7.50
CA ARG A 68 -18.97 -13.29 -7.10
C ARG A 68 -20.15 -13.69 -7.98
N LEU A 69 -19.94 -13.76 -9.29
CA LEU A 69 -20.96 -14.20 -10.24
C LEU A 69 -21.29 -15.69 -10.10
N ALA A 70 -20.33 -16.53 -9.71
CA ALA A 70 -20.55 -17.96 -9.49
C ALA A 70 -21.57 -18.29 -8.39
N LYS A 71 -21.98 -17.29 -7.58
CA LYS A 71 -23.12 -17.41 -6.66
C LYS A 71 -24.46 -17.52 -7.39
N TYR A 72 -24.55 -16.93 -8.58
CA TYR A 72 -25.79 -16.82 -9.37
C TYR A 72 -25.69 -17.53 -10.73
N LEU A 73 -24.47 -17.68 -11.29
CA LEU A 73 -24.15 -18.37 -12.54
C LEU A 73 -23.10 -19.48 -12.29
N PRO A 74 -23.52 -20.70 -11.89
CA PRO A 74 -22.62 -21.78 -11.46
C PRO A 74 -21.57 -22.21 -12.49
N GLU A 75 -21.84 -22.01 -13.78
CA GLU A 75 -20.94 -22.28 -14.92
C GLU A 75 -19.67 -21.42 -14.91
N LEU A 76 -19.67 -20.30 -14.19
CA LEU A 76 -18.50 -19.42 -14.02
C LEU A 76 -17.61 -19.81 -12.84
N ARG A 77 -17.95 -20.89 -12.12
CA ARG A 77 -17.18 -21.31 -10.94
C ARG A 77 -15.76 -21.70 -11.36
N PRO A 78 -14.71 -21.05 -10.83
CA PRO A 78 -13.35 -21.40 -11.19
C PRO A 78 -13.04 -22.84 -10.77
N PRO A 79 -12.20 -23.57 -11.53
CA PRO A 79 -11.79 -24.92 -11.17
C PRO A 79 -11.14 -24.89 -9.79
N ARG A 80 -11.55 -25.82 -8.92
CA ARG A 80 -11.00 -25.93 -7.57
C ARG A 80 -9.49 -26.17 -7.70
N PRO A 81 -8.62 -25.39 -7.04
CA PRO A 81 -7.18 -25.62 -7.11
C PRO A 81 -6.92 -27.04 -6.62
N THR A 82 -6.45 -27.90 -7.52
CA THR A 82 -6.07 -29.27 -7.20
C THR A 82 -4.89 -29.19 -6.25
N GLY A 83 -5.12 -29.63 -5.00
CA GLY A 83 -4.16 -29.53 -3.93
C GLY A 83 -2.77 -30.00 -4.34
N ARG A 84 -1.77 -29.21 -3.94
CA ARG A 84 -0.34 -29.53 -3.92
C ARG A 84 -0.18 -30.99 -3.48
N LYS A 85 0.32 -31.86 -4.38
CA LYS A 85 0.70 -33.23 -4.01
C LYS A 85 1.66 -33.12 -2.81
N ALA A 86 1.29 -33.71 -1.69
CA ALA A 86 2.19 -33.89 -0.56
C ALA A 86 3.42 -34.64 -1.10
N ALA A 87 4.59 -34.02 -1.00
CA ALA A 87 5.85 -34.70 -1.24
C ALA A 87 5.96 -35.79 -0.16
N ALA A 88 5.85 -37.05 -0.60
CA ALA A 88 6.10 -38.21 0.24
C ALA A 88 7.60 -38.25 0.59
N THR A 89 7.88 -38.44 1.88
CA THR A 89 9.18 -38.83 2.43
C THR A 89 9.28 -40.34 2.43
#